data_AF-A0AAU7DK10-F1
#
_entry.id   AF-A0AAU7DK10-F1
#
_cell.length_a   1.000
_cell.length_b   1.000
_cell.length_c   1.000
_cell.angle_alpha   90.00
_cell.angle_beta   90.00
_cell.angle_gamma   90.00
#
_symmetry.space_group_name_H-M   'P 1'
#
loop_
_entity.id
_entity.type
_entity.pdbx_description
1 polymer ?
#
loop_
_entity_poly.entity_id
_entity_poly.type
_entity_poly.pdbx_seq_one_letter_code
_entity_poly.pdbx_strand_id
1 'polypeptide(L)' 'MDMQKKPKIVTAEKTRDGVLIEFDDGSAALYPASLLAEVFPQAVKLVELDPNEESQSSFDSKRSAIHTHTAIRK' A
#
# COMPACT_ATOMS: atom_id res chain seq x y z
N MET A 1 -3.42 3.33 39.21
CA MET A 1 -4.11 3.24 37.92
C MET A 1 -3.09 2.77 36.91
N ASP A 2 -3.16 1.50 36.52
CA ASP A 2 -2.24 0.94 35.54
C ASP A 2 -2.50 1.60 34.19
N MET A 3 -1.49 2.31 33.67
CA MET A 3 -1.51 2.76 32.29
C MET A 3 -1.65 1.52 31.42
N GLN A 4 -2.80 1.36 30.75
CA GLN A 4 -3.01 0.29 29.78
C GLN A 4 -1.90 0.36 28.73
N LYS A 5 -0.89 -0.48 28.91
CA LYS A 5 0.25 -0.57 28.01
C LYS A 5 -0.32 -1.03 26.68
N LYS A 6 -0.21 -0.20 25.64
CA LYS A 6 -0.68 -0.57 24.31
C LYS A 6 0.06 -1.84 23.88
N PRO A 7 -0.65 -2.87 23.37
CA PRO A 7 -0.02 -4.11 22.96
C PRO A 7 0.99 -3.83 21.85
N LYS A 8 2.16 -4.46 21.94
CA LYS A 8 3.21 -4.32 20.93
C LYS A 8 3.17 -5.51 20.00
N ILE A 9 3.31 -5.26 18.71
CA ILE A 9 3.44 -6.32 17.71
C ILE A 9 4.84 -6.93 17.84
N VAL A 10 4.90 -8.25 17.98
CA VAL A 10 6.14 -9.04 18.01
C VAL A 10 6.43 -9.61 16.63
N THR A 11 5.42 -10.18 15.99
CA THR A 11 5.51 -10.76 14.65
C THR A 11 4.31 -10.35 13.80
N ALA A 12 4.52 -10.27 12.48
CA ALA A 12 3.46 -10.09 11.50
C ALA A 12 3.79 -10.94 10.27
N GLU A 13 2.99 -11.96 10.03
CA GLU A 13 3.21 -12.92 8.94
C GLU A 13 2.07 -12.86 7.92
N LYS A 14 2.42 -12.80 6.64
CA LYS A 14 1.47 -12.94 5.54
C LYS A 14 1.15 -14.43 5.36
N THR A 15 -0.12 -14.77 5.52
CA THR A 15 -0.65 -16.11 5.31
C THR A 15 -1.50 -16.15 4.04
N ARG A 16 -2.06 -17.33 3.72
CA ARG A 16 -3.03 -17.47 2.62
C ARG A 16 -4.29 -16.62 2.84
N ASP A 17 -4.73 -16.48 4.08
CA ASP A 17 -6.04 -15.92 4.42
C ASP A 17 -5.96 -14.44 4.84
N GLY A 18 -4.77 -13.92 5.14
CA GLY A 18 -4.56 -12.55 5.56
C GLY A 18 -3.23 -12.33 6.28
N VAL A 19 -3.20 -11.44 7.26
CA VAL A 19 -2.02 -11.16 8.09
C VAL A 19 -2.27 -11.67 9.50
N LEU A 20 -1.44 -12.59 9.97
CA LEU A 20 -1.42 -13.03 11.37
C LEU A 20 -0.47 -12.13 12.15
N ILE A 21 -0.96 -11.52 13.23
CA ILE A 21 -0.18 -10.64 14.11
C ILE A 21 -0.11 -11.28 15.50
N GLU A 22 1.08 -11.43 16.03
CA GLU A 22 1.31 -11.84 17.43
C GLU A 22 1.76 -10.64 18.27
N PHE A 23 1.24 -10.56 19.49
CA PHE A 23 1.49 -9.46 20.42
C PHE A 23 2.40 -9.87 21.58
N ASP A 24 2.96 -8.88 22.29
CA ASP A 24 3.88 -9.08 23.41
C ASP A 24 3.24 -9.70 24.65
N ASP A 25 1.91 -9.77 24.69
CA ASP A 25 1.13 -10.48 25.70
C ASP A 25 0.86 -11.96 25.35
N GLY A 26 1.38 -12.42 24.21
CA GLY A 26 1.18 -13.78 23.70
C GLY A 26 -0.15 -14.02 22.99
N SER A 27 -1.00 -12.98 22.87
CA SER A 27 -2.20 -13.06 22.04
C SER A 27 -1.86 -12.98 20.56
N ALA A 28 -2.73 -13.53 19.72
CA ALA A 28 -2.60 -13.46 18.27
C ALA A 28 -3.95 -13.11 17.62
N ALA A 29 -3.91 -12.37 16.52
CA ALA A 29 -5.07 -11.98 15.74
C ALA A 29 -4.82 -12.15 14.25
N LEU A 30 -5.78 -12.76 13.56
CA LEU A 30 -5.78 -12.88 12.09
C LEU A 30 -6.63 -11.76 11.50
N TYR A 31 -6.01 -10.96 10.64
CA TYR A 31 -6.68 -9.90 9.87
C TYR A 31 -6.85 -10.35 8.42
N PRO A 32 -8.08 -10.68 7.99
CA PRO A 32 -8.34 -11.12 6.62
C PRO A 32 -7.95 -10.07 5.58
N ALA A 33 -7.49 -10.52 4.42
CA ALA A 33 -7.12 -9.62 3.33
C ALA A 33 -8.29 -8.72 2.88
N SER A 34 -9.52 -9.26 2.89
CA SER A 34 -10.74 -8.50 2.58
C SER A 34 -10.97 -7.35 3.55
N LEU A 35 -10.84 -7.61 4.85
CA LEU A 35 -10.99 -6.60 5.89
C LEU A 35 -9.93 -5.50 5.75
N LEU A 36 -8.67 -5.88 5.50
CA LEU A 36 -7.59 -4.91 5.32
C LEU A 36 -7.82 -4.03 4.08
N ALA A 37 -8.31 -4.60 2.98
CA ALA A 37 -8.63 -3.84 1.77
C ALA A 37 -9.82 -2.88 1.97
N GLU A 38 -10.81 -3.27 2.77
CA GLU A 38 -11.98 -2.42 3.07
C GLU A 38 -11.63 -1.27 4.02
N VAL A 39 -10.90 -1.57 5.10
CA VAL A 39 -10.55 -0.58 6.14
C VAL A 39 -9.46 0.39 5.67
N PHE A 40 -8.57 -0.06 4.80
CA PHE A 40 -7.47 0.76 4.28
C PHE A 40 -7.58 0.86 2.75
N PRO A 41 -8.35 1.83 2.22
CA PRO A 41 -8.52 2.02 0.77
C PRO A 41 -7.20 2.27 0.02
N GLN A 42 -6.18 2.75 0.72
CA GLN A 42 -4.82 2.95 0.20
C GLN A 42 -3.97 1.67 0.17
N ALA A 43 -4.46 0.55 0.73
CA ALA A 43 -3.76 -0.72 0.70
C ALA A 43 -3.75 -1.25 -0.75
N VAL A 44 -2.55 -1.34 -1.33
CA VAL A 44 -2.34 -1.89 -2.67
C VAL A 44 -1.72 -3.28 -2.57
N LYS A 45 -2.14 -4.19 -3.45
CA LYS A 45 -1.51 -5.50 -3.58
C LYS A 45 -0.13 -5.32 -4.19
N LEU A 46 0.91 -5.52 -3.40
CA LEU A 46 2.27 -5.63 -3.93
C LEU A 46 2.35 -6.91 -4.77
N VAL A 47 2.57 -6.75 -6.07
CA VAL A 47 2.91 -7.86 -6.95
C VAL A 47 4.38 -8.16 -6.67
N GLU A 48 4.68 -9.39 -6.28
CA GLU A 48 6.06 -9.87 -6.22
C GLU A 48 6.60 -9.80 -7.65
N LEU A 49 7.40 -8.76 -7.93
CA LEU A 49 8.19 -8.70 -9.14
C LEU A 49 9.23 -9.80 -9.02
N ASP A 50 9.22 -10.74 -9.96
CA ASP A 50 10.34 -11.65 -10.14
C ASP A 50 11.62 -10.80 -10.14
N PRO A 51 12.64 -11.13 -9.34
CA PRO A 51 13.83 -10.30 -9.16
C PRO A 51 14.68 -10.13 -10.43
N ASN A 52 14.21 -10.65 -11.57
CA ASN A 52 14.89 -10.64 -12.86
C ASN A 52 14.28 -9.66 -13.88
N GLU A 53 13.22 -8.92 -13.53
CA GLU A 53 12.68 -7.86 -14.39
C GLU A 53 13.00 -6.48 -13.82
N GLU A 54 14.24 -6.03 -14.02
CA GLU A 54 14.62 -4.62 -13.93
C GLU A 54 13.85 -3.79 -14.97
N SER A 55 12.65 -3.34 -14.61
CA SER A 55 11.88 -2.43 -15.45
C SER A 55 12.54 -1.05 -15.45
N GLN A 56 13.28 -0.78 -16.52
CA GLN A 56 13.75 0.55 -16.90
C GLN A 56 12.57 1.52 -17.00
N SER A 57 12.30 2.29 -15.94
CA SER A 57 11.42 3.45 -16.06
C SER A 57 12.18 4.59 -16.76
N SER A 58 12.21 4.57 -18.09
CA SER A 58 12.62 5.72 -18.88
C SER A 58 11.61 6.84 -18.66
N PHE A 59 12.02 7.85 -17.89
CA PHE A 59 11.27 9.07 -17.64
C PHE A 59 11.33 9.96 -18.91
N ASP A 60 10.57 9.63 -19.96
CA ASP A 60 10.44 10.51 -21.14
C ASP A 60 9.49 11.67 -20.78
N SER A 61 10.06 12.72 -20.19
CA SER A 61 9.38 14.00 -19.97
C SER A 61 9.12 14.72 -21.30
N LYS A 62 8.15 14.27 -22.09
CA LYS A 62 7.57 15.08 -23.15
C LYS A 62 6.35 15.83 -22.61
N ARG A 63 6.62 17.05 -22.16
CA ARG A 63 5.66 18.13 -21.94
C ARG A 63 4.83 18.33 -23.23
N SER A 64 3.65 17.71 -23.28
CA SER A 64 2.63 18.01 -24.27
C SER A 64 1.95 19.32 -23.86
N ALA A 65 2.40 20.43 -24.44
CA ALA A 65 1.69 21.71 -24.35
C ALA A 65 0.72 21.80 -25.55
N ILE A 66 -0.52 21.55 -25.21
CA ILE A 66 -1.74 21.59 -26.03
C ILE A 66 -1.92 22.96 -26.72
N HIS A 67 -2.25 22.92 -28.00
CA HIS A 67 -2.71 24.06 -28.80
C HIS A 67 -3.99 24.66 -28.19
N THR A 68 -3.98 25.96 -27.87
CA THR A 68 -5.21 26.75 -27.72
C THR A 68 -5.28 27.78 -28.83
N HIS A 69 -6.07 27.47 -29.87
CA HIS A 69 -6.61 28.45 -30.81
C HIS A 69 -7.61 29.35 -30.06
N THR A 70 -7.44 30.66 -30.09
CA THR A 70 -8.54 31.62 -29.89
C THR A 70 -8.22 32.88 -30.69
N ALA A 71 -9.02 33.12 -31.73
CA ALA A 71 -9.06 34.37 -32.48
C ALA A 71 -9.67 35.49 -31.63
N ILE A 72 -9.39 36.78 -31.93
CA ILE A 72 -10.34 37.90 -31.99
C ILE A 72 -9.64 39.19 -32.48
N ARG A 73 -10.38 39.93 -33.30
CA ARG A 73 -10.07 41.14 -34.11
C ARG A 73 -9.65 42.39 -33.31
N LYS A 74 -8.84 43.28 -33.91
CA LYS A 74 -9.28 44.61 -34.40
C LYS A 74 -8.25 45.25 -35.32
#